data_AF-A0AAD9PF90-F1
#
_entry.id   AF-A0AAD9PF90-F1
#
_cell.length_a   1.000
_cell.length_b   1.000
_cell.length_c   1.000
_cell.angle_alpha   90.00
_cell.angle_beta   90.00
_cell.angle_gamma   90.00
#
_symmetry.space_group_name_H-M   'P 1'
#
loop_
_entity.id
_entity.type
_entity.pdbx_description
1 polymer ?
#
loop_
_entity_poly.entity_id
_entity_poly.type
_entity_poly.pdbx_seq_one_letter_code
_entity_poly.pdbx_strand_id
1 'polypeptide(L)'
;MKAPLTQLAWETKQRLETSPQLLSDYASQMALVYLTATVFGFIVSFLVAKLYRRLRQPHYEIPARDVSKGHRWCITDIFPQPTYCNVSGKHIIHGVFCDSCGICVEEHLAVEANRTLLCKSLATHTENRRHHWIKGNLPLCSVCDVCHTDCGNRPGLGDLRCCWCNRTIHDKCVDNLSAVCDLGTYRNSIIPPSCVKLKLVGFKGRRHYVVDCVRRPNIPNWNPLIVLANRKSGNGNSEIVLQAFRRLLNPVQVSTNTSFTRYPGNTPFIDCLVMLRLVR
;
A
#
# COMPACT_ATOMS: atom_id res chain seq x y z
N MET A 1 17.25 77.32 -36.93
CA MET A 1 18.13 77.13 -35.76
C MET A 1 17.60 75.96 -34.95
N LYS A 2 18.13 74.75 -35.16
CA LYS A 2 17.79 73.56 -34.37
C LYS A 2 18.88 73.44 -33.30
N ALA A 3 18.52 73.54 -32.02
CA ALA A 3 19.45 73.18 -30.94
C ALA A 3 19.94 71.75 -31.19
N PRO A 4 21.26 71.47 -31.06
CA PRO A 4 21.77 70.14 -31.34
C PRO A 4 21.14 69.16 -30.34
N LEU A 5 20.67 68.00 -30.82
CA LEU A 5 20.02 66.95 -30.02
C LEU A 5 20.78 66.59 -28.72
N THR A 6 22.09 66.85 -28.70
CA THR A 6 22.97 66.68 -27.55
C THR A 6 22.72 67.68 -26.41
N GLN A 7 22.28 68.90 -26.70
CA GLN A 7 22.05 69.94 -25.70
C GLN A 7 20.71 69.75 -24.97
N LEU A 8 19.66 69.36 -25.69
CA LEU A 8 18.38 68.94 -25.09
C LEU A 8 18.56 67.68 -24.22
N ALA A 9 19.33 66.69 -24.69
CA ALA A 9 19.63 65.47 -23.94
C ALA A 9 20.45 65.76 -22.67
N TRP A 10 21.42 66.68 -22.75
CA TRP A 10 22.19 67.17 -21.63
C TRP A 10 21.30 67.89 -20.61
N GLU A 11 20.49 68.85 -21.05
CA GLU A 11 19.58 69.59 -20.17
C GLU A 11 18.55 68.68 -19.48
N THR A 12 18.04 67.63 -20.14
CA THR A 12 17.17 66.64 -19.48
C THR A 12 17.90 65.80 -18.43
N LYS A 13 19.17 65.41 -18.69
CA LYS A 13 19.99 64.66 -17.73
C LYS A 13 20.28 65.52 -16.49
N GLN A 14 20.59 66.79 -16.69
CA GLN A 14 20.86 67.75 -15.63
C GLN A 14 19.60 68.09 -14.81
N ARG A 15 18.41 68.13 -15.44
CA ARG A 15 17.11 68.32 -14.76
C ARG A 15 16.69 67.12 -13.91
N LEU A 16 17.04 65.90 -14.34
CA LEU A 16 16.81 64.67 -13.58
C LEU A 16 17.77 64.53 -12.39
N GLU A 17 19.02 65.00 -12.52
CA GLU A 17 20.02 64.99 -11.46
C GLU A 17 19.79 66.05 -10.37
N THR A 18 19.06 67.14 -10.67
CA THR A 18 18.82 68.27 -9.74
C THR A 18 17.52 68.19 -8.92
N SER A 19 16.68 67.18 -9.15
CA SER A 19 15.42 67.00 -8.39
C SER A 19 15.35 65.60 -7.74
N PRO A 20 15.78 65.44 -6.48
CA PRO A 20 15.73 64.16 -5.77
C PRO A 20 14.31 63.58 -5.66
N GLN A 21 13.28 64.43 -5.76
CA GLN A 21 11.88 64.00 -5.79
C GLN A 21 11.51 63.24 -7.08
N LEU A 22 11.98 63.68 -8.24
CA LEU A 22 11.72 63.01 -9.53
C LEU A 22 12.41 61.64 -9.64
N LEU A 23 13.63 61.50 -9.11
CA LEU A 23 14.33 60.21 -9.01
C LEU A 23 13.64 59.24 -8.05
N SER A 24 13.14 59.74 -6.91
CA SER A 24 12.35 58.98 -5.94
C SER A 24 11.01 58.51 -6.55
N ASP A 25 10.33 59.38 -7.29
CA ASP A 25 9.08 59.05 -7.98
C ASP A 25 9.30 58.03 -9.10
N TYR A 26 10.38 58.16 -9.88
CA TYR A 26 10.71 57.15 -10.90
C TYR A 26 11.10 55.80 -10.28
N ALA A 27 11.87 55.80 -9.19
CA ALA A 27 12.22 54.58 -8.46
C ALA A 27 10.98 53.90 -7.85
N SER A 28 10.04 54.67 -7.29
CA SER A 28 8.79 54.13 -6.74
C SER A 28 7.85 53.59 -7.82
N GLN A 29 7.77 54.24 -8.99
CA GLN A 29 7.04 53.73 -10.15
C GLN A 29 7.66 52.42 -10.68
N MET A 30 8.97 52.36 -10.81
CA MET A 30 9.67 51.14 -11.22
C MET A 30 9.46 50.01 -10.20
N ALA A 31 9.57 50.31 -8.90
CA ALA A 31 9.29 49.34 -7.84
C ALA A 31 7.84 48.81 -7.90
N LEU A 32 6.86 49.67 -8.19
CA LEU A 32 5.46 49.27 -8.37
C LEU A 32 5.28 48.35 -9.59
N VAL A 33 5.97 48.62 -10.70
CA VAL A 33 5.95 47.77 -11.90
C VAL A 33 6.57 46.39 -11.62
N TYR A 34 7.70 46.32 -10.91
CA TYR A 34 8.30 45.04 -10.52
C TYR A 34 7.44 44.26 -9.52
N LEU A 35 6.80 44.95 -8.56
CA LEU A 35 5.88 44.33 -7.61
C LEU A 35 4.65 43.74 -8.33
N THR A 36 4.05 44.49 -9.25
CA THR A 36 2.89 44.02 -10.01
C THR A 36 3.24 42.86 -10.94
N ALA A 37 4.40 42.91 -11.60
CA ALA A 37 4.89 41.82 -12.45
C ALA A 37 5.19 40.53 -11.65
N THR A 38 5.81 40.65 -10.48
CA THR A 38 6.09 39.48 -9.61
C THR A 38 4.81 38.87 -9.06
N VAL A 39 3.87 39.69 -8.57
CA VAL A 39 2.55 39.22 -8.11
C VAL A 39 1.78 38.53 -9.24
N PHE A 40 1.78 39.11 -10.44
CA PHE A 40 1.16 38.48 -11.62
C PHE A 40 1.83 37.15 -11.96
N GLY A 41 3.17 37.08 -11.92
CA GLY A 41 3.91 35.83 -12.10
C GLY A 41 3.54 34.74 -11.09
N PHE A 42 3.37 35.10 -9.81
CA PHE A 42 2.90 34.17 -8.77
C PHE A 42 1.47 33.71 -9.02
N ILE A 43 0.57 34.61 -9.44
CA ILE A 43 -0.82 34.27 -9.77
C ILE A 43 -0.86 33.31 -10.96
N VAL A 44 -0.13 33.61 -12.04
CA VAL A 44 -0.05 32.73 -13.22
C VAL A 44 0.54 31.37 -12.84
N SER A 45 1.65 31.34 -12.10
CA SER A 45 2.24 30.09 -11.61
C SER A 45 1.27 29.28 -10.74
N PHE A 46 0.52 29.93 -9.85
CA PHE A 46 -0.50 29.29 -9.03
C PHE A 46 -1.65 28.74 -9.87
N LEU A 47 -2.14 29.50 -10.86
CA LEU A 47 -3.21 29.07 -11.77
C LEU A 47 -2.75 27.91 -12.66
N VAL A 48 -1.54 27.96 -13.21
CA VAL A 48 -0.92 26.86 -13.96
C VAL A 48 -0.76 25.63 -13.06
N ALA A 49 -0.27 25.78 -11.82
CA ALA A 49 -0.16 24.68 -10.88
C ALA A 49 -1.53 24.10 -10.47
N LYS A 50 -2.58 24.93 -10.40
CA LYS A 50 -3.95 24.50 -10.10
C LYS A 50 -4.59 23.80 -11.29
N LEU A 51 -4.39 24.32 -12.51
CA LEU A 51 -4.84 23.70 -13.76
C LEU A 51 -4.11 22.38 -14.00
N TYR A 52 -2.78 22.35 -13.82
CA TYR A 52 -1.97 21.13 -13.87
C TYR A 52 -2.45 20.10 -12.85
N ARG A 53 -2.76 20.51 -11.61
CA ARG A 53 -3.36 19.62 -10.59
C ARG A 53 -4.77 19.15 -10.93
N ARG A 54 -5.58 19.95 -11.65
CA ARG A 54 -6.92 19.56 -12.11
C ARG A 54 -6.88 18.61 -13.31
N LEU A 55 -6.00 18.88 -14.29
CA LEU A 55 -5.82 18.07 -15.49
C LEU A 55 -5.11 16.75 -15.19
N ARG A 56 -4.19 16.76 -14.22
CA ARG A 56 -3.62 15.54 -13.64
C ARG A 56 -4.65 14.92 -12.70
N GLN A 57 -5.63 14.22 -13.29
CA GLN A 57 -6.50 13.28 -12.59
C GLN A 57 -5.62 12.49 -11.62
N PRO A 58 -5.86 12.54 -10.29
CA PRO A 58 -5.09 11.74 -9.37
C PRO A 58 -5.37 10.28 -9.74
N HIS A 59 -4.43 9.65 -10.45
CA HIS A 59 -4.39 8.20 -10.47
C HIS A 59 -4.29 7.80 -9.01
N TYR A 60 -5.37 7.23 -8.48
CA TYR A 60 -5.39 6.73 -7.11
C TYR A 60 -4.43 5.57 -7.07
N GLU A 61 -3.21 5.85 -6.64
CA GLU A 61 -2.17 4.85 -6.49
C GLU A 61 -2.53 3.95 -5.29
N ILE A 62 -2.79 2.67 -5.57
CA ILE A 62 -2.95 1.68 -4.51
C ILE A 62 -1.54 1.27 -4.10
N PRO A 63 -1.04 1.66 -2.90
CA PRO A 63 0.29 1.30 -2.49
C PRO A 63 0.37 -0.21 -2.27
N ALA A 64 1.29 -0.88 -2.95
CA ALA A 64 1.65 -2.26 -2.66
C ALA A 64 2.60 -2.25 -1.46
N ARG A 65 2.03 -2.06 -0.27
CA ARG A 65 2.77 -2.15 0.99
C ARG A 65 3.32 -3.57 1.14
N ASP A 66 4.47 -3.69 1.80
CA ASP A 66 5.07 -4.97 2.23
C ASP A 66 5.80 -5.80 1.15
N VAL A 67 5.77 -5.41 -0.14
CA VAL A 67 6.50 -6.11 -1.24
C VAL A 67 7.98 -6.32 -0.94
N SER A 68 8.61 -5.35 -0.27
CA SER A 68 10.06 -5.32 -0.04
C SER A 68 10.48 -5.42 1.43
N LYS A 69 9.53 -5.54 2.37
CA LYS A 69 9.81 -5.43 3.82
C LYS A 69 9.71 -6.74 4.59
N GLY A 70 9.46 -7.86 3.90
CA GLY A 70 9.29 -9.18 4.53
C GLY A 70 7.87 -9.37 5.02
N HIS A 71 7.71 -9.84 6.26
CA HIS A 71 6.43 -10.14 6.87
C HIS A 71 5.81 -8.91 7.54
N ARG A 72 4.48 -8.90 7.62
CA ARG A 72 3.70 -7.91 8.38
C ARG A 72 3.46 -8.43 9.79
N TRP A 73 4.33 -8.03 10.72
CA TRP A 73 4.30 -8.50 12.11
C TRP A 73 3.22 -7.82 12.96
N CYS A 74 2.54 -8.62 13.76
CA CYS A 74 1.60 -8.20 14.80
C CYS A 74 2.05 -8.81 16.12
N ILE A 75 2.17 -7.99 17.16
CA ILE A 75 2.54 -8.43 18.50
C ILE A 75 1.34 -9.09 19.15
N THR A 76 1.57 -10.18 19.88
CA THR A 76 0.57 -10.82 20.72
C THR A 76 1.20 -11.21 22.05
N ASP A 77 0.57 -10.75 23.13
CA ASP A 77 1.06 -11.01 24.47
C ASP A 77 0.83 -12.47 24.88
N ILE A 78 -0.24 -13.08 24.38
CA ILE A 78 -0.56 -14.49 24.61
C ILE A 78 -1.16 -15.08 23.34
N PHE A 79 -0.62 -16.18 22.84
CA PHE A 79 -1.23 -16.95 21.77
C PHE A 79 -2.43 -17.75 22.31
N PRO A 80 -3.59 -17.74 21.63
CA PRO A 80 -4.82 -18.39 22.13
C PRO A 80 -4.77 -19.92 22.07
N GLN A 81 -3.80 -20.49 21.37
CA GLN A 81 -3.60 -21.93 21.20
C GLN A 81 -2.10 -22.27 21.33
N PRO A 82 -1.74 -23.52 21.65
CA PRO A 82 -0.34 -23.96 21.68
C PRO A 82 0.36 -23.59 20.37
N THR A 83 1.35 -22.70 20.45
CA THR A 83 2.00 -22.09 19.28
C THR A 83 3.48 -22.35 19.35
N TYR A 84 4.09 -22.63 18.20
CA TYR A 84 5.50 -22.92 18.06
C TYR A 84 6.16 -21.91 17.12
N CYS A 85 7.37 -21.48 17.46
CA CYS A 85 8.15 -20.54 16.67
C CYS A 85 8.57 -21.17 15.34
N ASN A 86 8.20 -20.57 14.21
CA ASN A 86 8.53 -21.03 12.86
C ASN A 86 10.03 -20.97 12.51
N VAL A 87 10.86 -20.34 13.35
CA VAL A 87 12.33 -20.31 13.20
C VAL A 87 12.99 -21.30 14.15
N SER A 88 12.74 -21.19 15.46
CA SER A 88 13.41 -22.01 16.49
C SER A 88 12.76 -23.38 16.74
N GLY A 89 11.51 -23.58 16.31
CA GLY A 89 10.72 -24.79 16.58
C GLY A 89 10.23 -24.94 18.02
N LYS A 90 10.58 -24.01 18.91
CA LYS A 90 10.23 -24.04 20.34
C LYS A 90 8.80 -23.58 20.58
N HIS A 91 8.17 -24.09 21.64
CA HIS A 91 6.87 -23.61 22.08
C HIS A 91 6.99 -22.17 22.60
N ILE A 92 6.08 -21.29 22.16
CA ILE A 92 6.06 -19.87 22.52
C ILE A 92 4.68 -19.49 23.05
N ILE A 93 4.66 -18.71 24.14
CA ILE A 93 3.43 -18.20 24.75
C ILE A 93 3.14 -16.79 24.23
N HIS A 94 4.18 -15.98 24.07
CA HIS A 94 4.13 -14.60 23.57
C HIS A 94 5.05 -14.45 22.36
N GLY A 95 4.79 -13.45 21.51
CA GLY A 95 5.68 -13.13 20.41
C GLY A 95 4.99 -12.32 19.31
N VAL A 96 5.39 -12.58 18.07
CA VAL A 96 4.81 -11.92 16.91
C VAL A 96 4.30 -12.94 15.91
N PHE A 97 3.22 -12.59 15.21
CA PHE A 97 2.73 -13.37 14.08
C PHE A 97 2.57 -12.51 12.85
N CYS A 98 2.66 -13.11 11.66
CA CYS A 98 2.39 -12.40 10.43
C CYS A 98 0.89 -12.45 10.10
N ASP A 99 0.21 -11.32 9.96
CA ASP A 99 -1.22 -11.33 9.62
C ASP A 99 -1.55 -11.86 8.20
N SER A 100 -0.53 -11.93 7.33
CA SER A 100 -0.68 -12.33 5.92
C SER A 100 -0.42 -13.83 5.73
N CYS A 101 0.77 -14.31 6.11
CA CYS A 101 1.15 -15.72 5.99
C CYS A 101 1.01 -16.53 7.29
N GLY A 102 0.80 -15.87 8.44
CA GLY A 102 0.56 -16.46 9.77
C GLY A 102 1.59 -17.44 10.26
N ILE A 103 2.86 -17.20 9.92
CA ILE A 103 3.96 -17.69 10.74
C ILE A 103 3.94 -16.96 12.08
N CYS A 104 4.36 -17.65 13.13
CA CYS A 104 4.52 -17.14 14.48
C CYS A 104 5.99 -17.29 14.88
N VAL A 105 6.59 -16.26 15.46
CA VAL A 105 7.99 -16.29 15.91
C VAL A 105 8.14 -15.52 17.21
N GLU A 106 9.24 -15.79 17.91
CA GLU A 106 9.68 -14.95 19.02
C GLU A 106 10.01 -13.55 18.50
N GLU A 107 9.72 -12.51 19.29
CA GLU A 107 9.84 -11.11 18.84
C GLU A 107 11.25 -10.78 18.30
N HIS A 108 12.30 -11.26 18.98
CA HIS A 108 13.69 -11.04 18.56
C HIS A 108 14.07 -11.79 17.26
N LEU A 109 13.32 -12.82 16.86
CA LEU A 109 13.54 -13.61 15.64
C LEU A 109 12.78 -13.05 14.42
N ALA A 110 11.97 -12.00 14.58
CA ALA A 110 11.19 -11.40 13.49
C ALA A 110 12.06 -10.94 12.30
N VAL A 111 13.24 -10.38 12.59
CA VAL A 111 14.18 -9.92 11.57
C VAL A 111 14.82 -11.09 10.82
N GLU A 112 15.13 -12.18 11.53
CA GLU A 112 15.65 -13.40 10.93
C GLU A 112 14.60 -14.07 10.05
N ALA A 113 13.37 -14.17 10.53
CA ALA A 113 12.25 -14.72 9.78
C ALA A 113 11.97 -13.96 8.47
N ASN A 114 12.19 -12.65 8.44
CA ASN A 114 12.11 -11.85 7.21
C ASN A 114 13.13 -12.26 6.13
N ARG A 115 14.25 -12.87 6.53
CA ARG A 115 15.33 -13.31 5.63
C ARG A 115 15.19 -14.78 5.24
N THR A 116 14.74 -15.62 6.17
CA THR A 116 14.74 -17.08 6.00
C THR A 116 13.41 -17.64 5.53
N LEU A 117 12.28 -16.97 5.84
CA LEU A 117 10.94 -17.45 5.52
C LEU A 117 10.25 -16.53 4.52
N LEU A 118 9.61 -17.11 3.51
CA LEU A 118 8.86 -16.35 2.50
C LEU A 118 7.46 -16.00 3.00
N CYS A 119 7.06 -14.75 2.81
CA CYS A 119 5.69 -14.29 3.06
C CYS A 119 4.77 -14.51 1.84
N LYS A 120 3.48 -14.25 2.02
CA LYS A 120 2.44 -14.30 0.99
C LYS A 120 2.74 -13.24 -0.08
N SER A 121 3.05 -13.69 -1.31
CA SER A 121 3.43 -12.78 -2.40
C SER A 121 2.25 -11.92 -2.88
N LEU A 122 2.50 -10.63 -3.10
CA LEU A 122 1.49 -9.68 -3.60
C LEU A 122 1.28 -9.81 -5.11
N ALA A 123 2.39 -10.07 -5.82
CA ALA A 123 2.46 -10.17 -7.27
C ALA A 123 3.52 -11.20 -7.66
N THR A 124 3.25 -12.01 -8.68
CA THR A 124 4.26 -12.89 -9.28
C THR A 124 4.26 -12.74 -10.80
N HIS A 125 5.44 -12.92 -11.40
CA HIS A 125 5.59 -12.98 -12.85
C HIS A 125 5.35 -14.39 -13.41
N THR A 126 5.26 -15.40 -12.53
CA THR A 126 5.03 -16.79 -12.93
C THR A 126 3.55 -17.12 -12.91
N GLU A 127 3.06 -17.78 -13.96
CA GLU A 127 1.68 -18.29 -13.97
C GLU A 127 1.53 -19.58 -13.13
N ASN A 128 2.65 -20.15 -12.67
CA ASN A 128 2.66 -21.36 -11.88
C ASN A 128 2.13 -21.10 -10.46
N ARG A 129 0.85 -21.41 -10.25
CA ARG A 129 0.16 -21.29 -8.97
C ARG A 129 0.54 -22.45 -8.06
N ARG A 130 1.74 -22.42 -7.46
CA ARG A 130 2.11 -23.43 -6.45
C ARG A 130 1.49 -23.12 -5.09
N HIS A 131 1.27 -24.14 -4.29
CA HIS A 131 0.91 -23.97 -2.89
C HIS A 131 2.06 -23.28 -2.13
N HIS A 132 1.71 -22.27 -1.33
CA HIS A 132 2.62 -21.65 -0.37
C HIS A 132 2.35 -22.24 1.01
N TRP A 133 3.13 -23.26 1.38
CA TRP A 133 2.96 -24.00 2.63
C TRP A 133 3.57 -23.27 3.81
N ILE A 134 2.85 -23.29 4.93
CA ILE A 134 3.26 -22.81 6.24
C ILE A 134 3.20 -24.00 7.18
N LYS A 135 4.29 -24.26 7.90
CA LYS A 135 4.42 -25.43 8.76
C LYS A 135 3.90 -25.13 10.17
N GLY A 136 3.15 -26.07 10.73
CA GLY A 136 2.64 -25.98 12.10
C GLY A 136 1.62 -24.87 12.33
N ASN A 137 1.24 -24.70 13.60
CA ASN A 137 0.28 -23.70 14.05
C ASN A 137 -1.04 -23.74 13.26
N LEU A 138 -1.50 -24.96 12.96
CA LEU A 138 -2.77 -25.18 12.28
C LEU A 138 -3.92 -24.70 13.20
N PRO A 139 -5.04 -24.23 12.62
CA PRO A 139 -6.25 -23.96 13.39
C PRO A 139 -6.71 -25.20 14.17
N LEU A 140 -7.35 -25.00 15.32
CA LEU A 140 -7.99 -26.08 16.07
C LEU A 140 -8.97 -26.85 15.18
N CYS A 141 -9.04 -28.18 15.38
CA CYS A 141 -9.90 -29.08 14.62
C CYS A 141 -9.65 -29.04 13.10
N SER A 142 -8.39 -28.84 12.68
CA SER A 142 -8.03 -28.95 11.26
C SER A 142 -8.14 -30.40 10.78
N VAL A 143 -8.63 -30.56 9.55
CA VAL A 143 -8.77 -31.86 8.89
C VAL A 143 -7.92 -31.86 7.64
N CYS A 144 -7.24 -32.98 7.36
CA CYS A 144 -6.42 -33.13 6.17
C CYS A 144 -7.30 -33.18 4.91
N ASP A 145 -7.01 -32.33 3.92
CA ASP A 145 -7.77 -32.28 2.66
C ASP A 145 -7.61 -33.55 1.79
N VAL A 146 -6.59 -34.37 2.07
CA VAL A 146 -6.27 -35.58 1.30
C VAL A 146 -6.84 -36.85 1.92
N CYS A 147 -6.59 -37.10 3.21
CA CYS A 147 -7.03 -38.32 3.89
C CYS A 147 -8.24 -38.12 4.80
N HIS A 148 -8.72 -36.89 4.95
CA HIS A 148 -9.90 -36.53 5.75
C HIS A 148 -9.82 -36.90 7.25
N THR A 149 -8.61 -37.07 7.79
CA THR A 149 -8.39 -37.27 9.23
C THR A 149 -7.80 -36.01 9.88
N ASP A 150 -7.95 -35.90 11.20
CA ASP A 150 -7.48 -34.75 11.96
C ASP A 150 -5.97 -34.50 11.80
N CYS A 151 -5.58 -33.24 11.68
CA CYS A 151 -4.21 -32.78 11.57
C CYS A 151 -3.96 -31.55 12.46
N GLY A 152 -2.69 -31.27 12.75
CA GLY A 152 -2.29 -30.17 13.64
C GLY A 152 -2.32 -30.51 15.13
N ASN A 153 -2.61 -31.77 15.50
CA ASN A 153 -2.69 -32.21 16.90
C ASN A 153 -1.33 -32.62 17.50
N ARG A 154 -0.27 -32.65 16.69
CA ARG A 154 1.06 -33.08 17.13
C ARG A 154 1.79 -31.92 17.80
N PRO A 155 2.50 -32.15 18.93
CA PRO A 155 3.33 -31.11 19.53
C PRO A 155 4.46 -30.72 18.57
N GLY A 156 4.65 -29.42 18.37
CA GLY A 156 5.68 -28.85 17.50
C GLY A 156 5.16 -28.33 16.16
N LEU A 157 6.10 -27.99 15.28
CA LEU A 157 5.81 -27.63 13.90
C LEU A 157 5.60 -28.89 13.05
N GLY A 158 4.39 -29.43 13.06
CA GLY A 158 3.97 -30.53 12.20
C GLY A 158 2.80 -30.12 11.31
N ASP A 159 2.60 -30.84 10.21
CA ASP A 159 1.54 -30.58 9.24
C ASP A 159 1.67 -29.20 8.57
N LEU A 160 0.91 -29.01 7.49
CA LEU A 160 1.09 -27.89 6.60
C LEU A 160 -0.25 -27.22 6.31
N ARG A 161 -0.21 -25.90 6.24
CA ARG A 161 -1.34 -25.07 5.81
C ARG A 161 -0.94 -24.18 4.66
N CYS A 162 -1.71 -24.18 3.58
CA CYS A 162 -1.43 -23.26 2.48
C CYS A 162 -1.98 -21.87 2.80
N CYS A 163 -1.17 -20.81 2.69
CA CYS A 163 -1.62 -19.44 3.00
C CYS A 163 -2.53 -18.82 1.91
N TRP A 164 -2.73 -19.51 0.78
CA TRP A 164 -3.63 -19.08 -0.30
C TRP A 164 -4.97 -19.79 -0.26
N CYS A 165 -4.98 -21.13 -0.40
CA CYS A 165 -6.22 -21.90 -0.40
C CYS A 165 -6.72 -22.28 1.01
N ASN A 166 -5.92 -22.03 2.06
CA ASN A 166 -6.20 -22.37 3.45
C ASN A 166 -6.45 -23.86 3.74
N ARG A 167 -6.16 -24.76 2.79
CA ARG A 167 -6.14 -26.20 3.04
C ARG A 167 -5.06 -26.57 4.03
N THR A 168 -5.41 -27.52 4.89
CA THR A 168 -4.53 -28.18 5.84
C THR A 168 -4.28 -29.61 5.40
N ILE A 169 -3.03 -30.07 5.49
CA ILE A 169 -2.64 -31.43 5.10
C ILE A 169 -1.56 -31.96 6.03
N HIS A 170 -1.46 -33.28 6.16
CA HIS A 170 -0.30 -33.90 6.81
C HIS A 170 0.97 -33.76 5.97
N ASP A 171 2.13 -33.79 6.61
CA ASP A 171 3.43 -33.77 5.92
C ASP A 171 3.54 -34.89 4.86
N LYS A 172 3.04 -36.09 5.18
CA LYS A 172 3.03 -37.26 4.28
C LYS A 172 1.99 -37.18 3.15
N CYS A 173 1.05 -36.24 3.23
CA CYS A 173 -0.04 -36.10 2.27
C CYS A 173 0.25 -35.07 1.18
N VAL A 174 1.39 -34.36 1.25
CA VAL A 174 1.77 -33.30 0.31
C VAL A 174 1.82 -33.81 -1.12
N ASP A 175 2.47 -34.95 -1.33
CA ASP A 175 2.69 -35.50 -2.67
C ASP A 175 1.41 -36.06 -3.31
N ASN A 176 0.38 -36.28 -2.50
CA ASN A 176 -0.93 -36.76 -2.94
C ASN A 176 -1.91 -35.61 -3.24
N LEU A 177 -1.54 -34.36 -2.96
CA LEU A 177 -2.31 -33.18 -3.35
C LEU A 177 -1.83 -32.66 -4.71
N SER A 178 -2.72 -32.07 -5.49
CA SER A 178 -2.33 -31.33 -6.69
C SER A 178 -1.25 -30.30 -6.37
N ALA A 179 -0.18 -30.28 -7.19
CA ALA A 179 0.88 -29.27 -7.06
C ALA A 179 0.37 -27.85 -7.38
N VAL A 180 -0.76 -27.74 -8.08
CA VAL A 180 -1.37 -26.47 -8.49
C VAL A 180 -2.44 -26.06 -7.48
N CYS A 181 -2.22 -24.90 -6.85
CA CYS A 181 -3.15 -24.24 -5.95
C CYS A 181 -4.29 -23.57 -6.74
N ASP A 182 -5.51 -24.03 -6.47
CA ASP A 182 -6.77 -23.51 -6.99
C ASP A 182 -7.33 -22.31 -6.19
N LEU A 183 -6.61 -21.83 -5.18
CA LEU A 183 -7.01 -20.78 -4.22
C LEU A 183 -8.19 -21.15 -3.30
N GLY A 184 -8.63 -22.40 -3.33
CA GLY A 184 -9.60 -22.98 -2.40
C GLY A 184 -10.99 -22.33 -2.42
N THR A 185 -11.65 -22.35 -1.27
CA THR A 185 -13.04 -21.89 -1.09
C THR A 185 -13.25 -20.45 -1.52
N TYR A 186 -12.27 -19.57 -1.29
CA TYR A 186 -12.39 -18.14 -1.55
C TYR A 186 -11.85 -17.71 -2.92
N ARG A 187 -11.56 -18.66 -3.84
CA ARG A 187 -10.94 -18.38 -5.14
C ARG A 187 -11.63 -17.29 -5.97
N ASN A 188 -12.96 -17.18 -5.88
CA ASN A 188 -13.73 -16.19 -6.63
C ASN A 188 -13.50 -14.77 -6.09
N SER A 189 -13.15 -14.64 -4.82
CA SER A 189 -12.94 -13.35 -4.14
C SER A 189 -11.47 -12.92 -4.10
N ILE A 190 -10.53 -13.83 -4.34
CA ILE A 190 -9.08 -13.58 -4.27
C ILE A 190 -8.59 -13.01 -5.61
N ILE A 191 -7.77 -11.96 -5.57
CA ILE A 191 -6.95 -11.54 -6.71
C ILE A 191 -5.66 -12.38 -6.71
N PRO A 192 -5.47 -13.31 -7.67
CA PRO A 192 -4.28 -14.15 -7.69
C PRO A 192 -3.01 -13.29 -7.85
N PRO A 193 -1.88 -13.64 -7.22
CA PRO A 193 -0.63 -12.89 -7.37
C PRO A 193 -0.18 -12.76 -8.83
N SER A 194 -0.43 -13.76 -9.68
CA SER A 194 -0.06 -13.71 -11.10
C SER A 194 -0.89 -12.70 -11.91
N CYS A 195 -2.00 -12.22 -11.34
CA CYS A 195 -2.86 -11.22 -11.95
C CYS A 195 -2.50 -9.79 -11.54
N VAL A 196 -1.62 -9.58 -10.57
CA VAL A 196 -1.23 -8.25 -10.09
C VAL A 196 0.07 -7.82 -10.77
N LYS A 197 0.07 -6.64 -11.40
CA LYS A 197 1.30 -5.98 -11.82
C LYS A 197 1.62 -4.82 -10.90
N LEU A 198 2.88 -4.75 -10.49
CA LEU A 198 3.40 -3.66 -9.68
C LEU A 198 4.27 -2.74 -10.52
N LYS A 199 4.19 -1.44 -10.23
CA LYS A 199 5.04 -0.40 -10.81
C LYS A 199 5.78 0.32 -9.70
N LEU A 200 7.08 0.52 -9.88
CA LEU A 200 7.89 1.31 -8.95
C LEU A 200 7.70 2.79 -9.29
N VAL A 201 7.19 3.55 -8.33
CA VAL A 201 6.95 5.00 -8.47
C VAL A 201 7.73 5.78 -7.41
N GLY A 202 7.89 7.08 -7.65
CA GLY A 202 8.60 7.98 -6.73
C GLY A 202 10.06 8.23 -7.09
N PHE A 203 10.65 9.23 -6.42
CA PHE A 203 12.02 9.67 -6.64
C PHE A 203 13.03 8.86 -5.80
N LYS A 204 14.33 9.00 -6.10
CA LYS A 204 15.42 8.34 -5.37
C LYS A 204 15.27 8.61 -3.85
N GLY A 205 15.25 7.55 -3.04
CA GLY A 205 15.03 7.63 -1.59
C GLY A 205 13.56 7.57 -1.12
N ARG A 206 12.58 7.72 -2.02
CA ARG A 206 11.12 7.59 -1.72
C ARG A 206 10.39 6.69 -2.71
N ARG A 207 11.12 5.76 -3.34
CA ARG A 207 10.55 4.79 -4.26
C ARG A 207 9.65 3.82 -3.51
N HIS A 208 8.47 3.54 -4.04
CA HIS A 208 7.56 2.55 -3.50
C HIS A 208 6.79 1.87 -4.63
N TYR A 209 6.35 0.64 -4.38
CA TYR A 209 5.55 -0.11 -5.34
C TYR A 209 4.08 0.30 -5.23
N VAL A 210 3.45 0.46 -6.39
CA VAL A 210 2.00 0.66 -6.52
C VAL A 210 1.43 -0.38 -7.46
N VAL A 211 0.15 -0.67 -7.33
CA VAL A 211 -0.57 -1.52 -8.28
C VAL A 211 -0.74 -0.76 -9.59
N ASP A 212 -0.17 -1.30 -10.65
CA ASP A 212 -0.29 -0.75 -12.01
C ASP A 212 -1.58 -1.22 -12.67
N CYS A 213 -1.78 -2.54 -12.70
CA CYS A 213 -3.00 -3.14 -13.21
C CYS A 213 -3.29 -4.49 -12.56
N VAL A 214 -4.57 -4.86 -12.53
CA VAL A 214 -5.03 -6.21 -12.19
C VAL A 214 -5.64 -6.83 -13.44
N ARG A 215 -5.10 -7.97 -13.87
CA ARG A 215 -5.64 -8.77 -14.98
C ARG A 215 -6.76 -9.68 -14.48
N ARG A 216 -7.78 -9.90 -15.30
CA ARG A 216 -8.83 -10.87 -14.98
C ARG A 216 -8.27 -12.30 -15.06
N PRO A 217 -8.39 -13.12 -14.00
CA PRO A 217 -8.02 -14.53 -14.07
C PRO A 217 -9.05 -15.33 -14.85
N ASN A 218 -8.63 -16.48 -15.39
CA ASN A 218 -9.54 -17.50 -15.90
C ASN A 218 -10.16 -18.29 -14.72
N ILE A 219 -11.06 -17.66 -13.97
CA ILE A 219 -11.82 -18.26 -12.86
C ILE A 219 -13.31 -17.96 -13.13
N PRO A 220 -14.17 -18.99 -13.26
CA PRO A 220 -15.60 -18.81 -13.43
C PRO A 220 -16.21 -18.03 -12.25
N ASN A 221 -17.11 -17.09 -12.54
CA ASN A 221 -17.78 -16.26 -11.53
C ASN A 221 -16.81 -15.50 -10.60
N TRP A 222 -15.62 -15.15 -11.09
CA TRP A 222 -14.67 -14.34 -10.35
C TRP A 222 -15.24 -12.96 -10.04
N ASN A 223 -15.27 -12.62 -8.75
CA ASN A 223 -15.85 -11.41 -8.18
C ASN A 223 -14.99 -10.98 -6.98
N PRO A 224 -13.87 -10.27 -7.22
CA PRO A 224 -12.90 -10.01 -6.18
C PRO A 224 -13.46 -9.06 -5.11
N LEU A 225 -13.12 -9.36 -3.86
CA LEU A 225 -13.52 -8.57 -2.69
C LEU A 225 -12.40 -7.59 -2.32
N ILE A 226 -12.71 -6.31 -2.23
CA ILE A 226 -11.81 -5.27 -1.72
C ILE A 226 -12.30 -4.84 -0.34
N VAL A 227 -11.40 -4.83 0.64
CA VAL A 227 -11.69 -4.56 2.04
C VAL A 227 -10.98 -3.27 2.45
N LEU A 228 -11.76 -2.25 2.76
CA LEU A 228 -11.28 -0.94 3.20
C LEU A 228 -11.77 -0.69 4.62
N ALA A 229 -10.87 -0.46 5.58
CA ALA A 229 -11.29 -0.06 6.93
C ALA A 229 -10.82 1.35 7.31
N ASN A 230 -11.73 2.12 7.91
CA ASN A 230 -11.41 3.39 8.53
C ASN A 230 -10.94 3.16 9.97
N ARG A 231 -9.65 3.35 10.22
CA ARG A 231 -9.07 3.26 11.57
C ARG A 231 -9.45 4.43 12.49
N LYS A 232 -10.01 5.52 11.96
CA LYS A 232 -10.34 6.74 12.75
C LYS A 232 -11.73 6.70 13.39
N SER A 233 -12.56 5.71 13.06
CA SER A 233 -13.91 5.54 13.60
C SER A 233 -13.94 4.23 14.41
N GLY A 234 -14.01 4.32 15.74
CA GLY A 234 -14.28 3.17 16.62
C GLY A 234 -13.13 2.70 17.54
N ASN A 235 -13.40 1.64 18.29
CA ASN A 235 -12.59 1.07 19.39
C ASN A 235 -11.31 0.30 18.97
N GLY A 236 -10.82 0.49 17.74
CA GLY A 236 -9.62 -0.21 17.23
C GLY A 236 -9.84 -1.63 16.68
N ASN A 237 -11.04 -2.21 16.81
CA ASN A 237 -11.33 -3.58 16.33
C ASN A 237 -11.20 -3.77 14.80
N SER A 238 -11.16 -2.67 14.04
CA SER A 238 -10.94 -2.72 12.60
C SER A 238 -9.64 -3.43 12.21
N GLU A 239 -8.61 -3.40 13.06
CA GLU A 239 -7.35 -4.08 12.74
C GLU A 239 -7.46 -5.59 12.82
N ILE A 240 -8.16 -6.14 13.81
CA ILE A 240 -8.39 -7.59 13.94
C ILE A 240 -9.11 -8.11 12.69
N VAL A 241 -10.11 -7.37 12.22
CA VAL A 241 -10.85 -7.71 10.99
C VAL A 241 -9.94 -7.64 9.77
N LEU A 242 -9.13 -6.60 9.63
CA LEU A 242 -8.17 -6.47 8.52
C LEU A 242 -7.13 -7.59 8.53
N GLN A 243 -6.62 -7.97 9.69
CA GLN A 243 -5.69 -9.10 9.84
C GLN A 243 -6.33 -10.39 9.33
N ALA A 244 -7.57 -10.67 9.72
CA ALA A 244 -8.32 -11.84 9.23
C ALA A 244 -8.45 -11.81 7.69
N PHE A 245 -8.80 -10.67 7.10
CA PHE A 245 -8.92 -10.55 5.64
C PHE A 245 -7.56 -10.66 4.92
N ARG A 246 -6.45 -10.16 5.48
CA ARG A 246 -5.11 -10.34 4.87
C ARG A 246 -4.68 -11.81 4.86
N ARG A 247 -5.11 -12.59 5.87
CA ARG A 247 -4.90 -14.03 5.90
C ARG A 247 -5.61 -14.73 4.74
N LEU A 248 -6.83 -14.30 4.41
CA LEU A 248 -7.68 -14.94 3.40
C LEU A 248 -7.39 -14.43 1.98
N LEU A 249 -7.34 -13.12 1.79
CA LEU A 249 -7.24 -12.44 0.50
C LEU A 249 -5.79 -12.12 0.13
N ASN A 250 -5.55 -11.65 -1.09
CA ASN A 250 -4.28 -11.03 -1.43
C ASN A 250 -4.17 -9.72 -0.63
N PRO A 251 -3.06 -9.44 0.08
CA PRO A 251 -2.96 -8.23 0.90
C PRO A 251 -3.15 -6.93 0.12
N VAL A 252 -2.98 -6.94 -1.21
CA VAL A 252 -3.32 -5.80 -2.09
C VAL A 252 -4.81 -5.40 -2.02
N GLN A 253 -5.67 -6.34 -1.64
CA GLN A 253 -7.12 -6.16 -1.52
C GLN A 253 -7.52 -5.53 -0.17
N VAL A 254 -6.60 -5.41 0.79
CA VAL A 254 -6.92 -5.10 2.18
C VAL A 254 -6.16 -3.85 2.64
N SER A 255 -6.83 -2.71 2.72
CA SER A 255 -6.20 -1.41 2.97
C SER A 255 -6.87 -0.62 4.11
N THR A 256 -6.07 0.15 4.86
CA THR A 256 -6.56 1.14 5.82
C THR A 256 -6.71 2.49 5.14
N ASN A 257 -7.79 3.23 5.45
CA ASN A 257 -8.25 4.45 4.79
C ASN A 257 -7.33 5.69 4.90
N THR A 258 -6.02 5.55 5.07
CA THR A 258 -5.08 6.69 4.99
C THR A 258 -4.78 7.11 3.54
N SER A 259 -5.21 6.34 2.53
CA SER A 259 -4.90 6.58 1.11
C SER A 259 -6.12 6.90 0.24
N PHE A 260 -7.35 6.63 0.71
CA PHE A 260 -8.59 6.82 -0.07
C PHE A 260 -9.41 8.06 0.34
N THR A 261 -8.94 8.88 1.29
CA THR A 261 -9.60 10.11 1.78
C THR A 261 -9.68 11.26 0.78
N ARG A 262 -9.54 11.00 -0.52
CA ARG A 262 -9.83 11.95 -1.59
C ARG A 262 -10.88 11.42 -2.56
N TYR A 263 -11.87 10.68 -2.09
CA TYR A 263 -13.13 10.62 -2.85
C TYR A 263 -13.72 12.04 -2.90
N PRO A 264 -14.05 12.61 -4.08
CA PRO A 264 -14.79 13.86 -4.18
C PRO A 264 -16.25 13.56 -3.85
N GLY A 265 -16.55 13.47 -2.57
CA GLY A 265 -17.90 13.24 -2.06
C GLY A 265 -17.89 13.58 -0.57
N ASN A 266 -18.46 14.74 -0.23
CA ASN A 266 -18.73 15.15 1.15
C ASN A 266 -19.83 14.25 1.75
N THR A 267 -19.50 13.01 2.06
CA THR A 267 -20.31 12.21 2.97
C THR A 267 -19.54 12.01 4.26
N PRO A 268 -20.05 12.47 5.42
CA PRO A 268 -19.50 12.10 6.71
C PRO A 268 -19.78 10.61 6.88
N PHE A 269 -18.80 9.76 6.52
CA PHE A 269 -18.90 8.32 6.72
C PHE A 269 -18.77 8.04 8.21
N ILE A 270 -19.93 7.95 8.86
CA ILE A 270 -20.09 7.41 10.20
C ILE A 270 -19.99 5.88 10.07
N ASP A 271 -18.88 5.35 10.58
CA ASP A 271 -18.55 3.96 10.90
C ASP A 271 -18.18 2.91 9.82
N CYS A 272 -17.00 2.33 10.07
CA CYS A 272 -16.63 0.91 10.07
C CYS A 272 -16.80 0.05 8.79
N LEU A 273 -15.68 -0.19 8.09
CA LEU A 273 -15.45 -1.23 7.08
C LEU A 273 -16.32 -1.15 5.80
N VAL A 274 -15.72 -0.71 4.70
CA VAL A 274 -16.32 -0.75 3.36
C VAL A 274 -15.80 -1.97 2.61
N MET A 275 -16.73 -2.86 2.24
CA MET A 275 -16.46 -3.96 1.31
C MET A 275 -16.92 -3.56 -0.08
N LEU A 276 -15.97 -3.38 -1.00
CA LEU A 276 -16.26 -3.10 -2.41
C LEU A 276 -16.09 -4.37 -3.23
N ARG A 277 -17.03 -4.63 -4.13
CA ARG A 277 -16.85 -5.63 -5.18
C ARG A 277 -16.45 -4.91 -6.46
N LEU A 278 -15.42 -5.41 -7.15
CA LEU A 278 -15.13 -4.89 -8.49
C LEU A 278 -16.19 -5.45 -9.45
N VAL A 279 -17.24 -4.66 -9.66
CA VAL A 279 -18.27 -4.96 -10.65
C VAL A 279 -17.78 -4.45 -12.01
N ARG A 280 -17.71 -5.36 -12.99
CA ARG A 280 -17.75 -5.03 -14.43
C ARG A 280 -18.81 -5.90 -15.06
#